data_AF-A0A5R8M4W5-F1
#
_entry.id   AF-A0A5R8M4W5-F1
#
_cell.length_a   1.000
_cell.length_b   1.000
_cell.length_c   1.000
_cell.angle_alpha   90.00
_cell.angle_beta   90.00
_cell.angle_gamma   90.00
#
_symmetry.space_group_name_H-M   'P 1'
#
loop_
_entity.id
_entity.type
_entity.pdbx_description
1 polymer ?
#
loop_
_entity_poly.entity_id
_entity_poly.type
_entity_poly.pdbx_seq_one_letter_code
_entity_poly.pdbx_strand_id
1 'polypeptide(L)'
;ETGHALTSGRAHLAALAGEDGGFPTYLRGEPSEPVMTANAVLALAPDPHRYAALLHRAALFLLHAQQPDGTFERSWSLTQAHALRRTTAALTCLRTTSDQTLSARIDQALHRAGGYLQHAQNTDGGFGHQAGDASDVTSTAHALSTAATLNQPPWTAQAIAYLLTHQRPDGGFVSRPEQT
;
A
#
# COMPACT_ATOMS: atom_id res chain seq x y z
N GLU A 1 6.56 -30.31 5.30
CA GLU A 1 6.49 -29.95 3.87
C GLU A 1 6.14 -28.47 3.64
N THR A 2 5.13 -27.90 4.31
CA THR A 2 4.71 -26.49 4.15
C THR A 2 5.81 -25.44 4.38
N GLY A 3 6.71 -25.65 5.35
CA GLY A 3 7.81 -24.72 5.63
C GLY A 3 8.82 -24.60 4.48
N HIS A 4 9.16 -25.72 3.83
CA HIS A 4 10.08 -25.71 2.67
C HIS A 4 9.46 -24.99 1.47
N ALA A 5 8.15 -25.17 1.22
CA ALA A 5 7.45 -24.49 0.14
C ALA A 5 7.44 -22.96 0.34
N LEU A 6 7.18 -22.48 1.57
CA LEU A 6 7.23 -21.05 1.89
C LEU A 6 8.63 -20.46 1.73
N THR A 7 9.66 -21.16 2.22
CA THR A 7 11.05 -20.70 2.05
C THR A 7 11.46 -20.65 0.58
N SER A 8 11.11 -21.67 -0.21
CA SER A 8 11.40 -21.70 -1.64
C SER A 8 10.66 -20.60 -2.40
N GLY A 9 9.38 -20.38 -2.09
CA GLY A 9 8.57 -19.30 -2.67
C GLY A 9 9.14 -17.91 -2.39
N ARG A 10 9.56 -17.63 -1.14
CA ARG A 10 10.23 -16.37 -0.78
C ARG A 10 11.56 -16.19 -1.50
N ALA A 11 12.36 -17.25 -1.62
CA ALA A 11 13.62 -17.20 -2.35
C ALA A 11 13.41 -16.93 -3.85
N HIS A 12 12.40 -17.56 -4.46
CA HIS A 12 12.02 -17.30 -5.84
C HIS A 12 11.56 -15.85 -6.03
N LEU A 13 10.68 -15.36 -5.17
CA LEU A 13 10.22 -13.97 -5.19
C LEU A 13 11.40 -13.01 -5.08
N ALA A 14 12.27 -13.19 -4.08
CA ALA A 14 13.46 -12.35 -3.89
C ALA A 14 14.39 -12.35 -5.11
N ALA A 15 14.41 -13.44 -5.88
CA ALA A 15 15.17 -13.51 -7.12
C ALA A 15 14.56 -12.61 -8.21
N LEU A 16 13.27 -12.31 -8.20
CA LEU A 16 12.64 -11.44 -9.22
C LEU A 16 12.98 -9.94 -9.05
N ALA A 17 13.57 -9.55 -7.92
CA ALA A 17 13.90 -8.15 -7.65
C ALA A 17 14.86 -7.57 -8.69
N GLY A 18 14.59 -6.32 -9.09
CA GLY A 18 15.46 -5.51 -9.93
C GLY A 18 16.70 -5.00 -9.17
N GLU A 19 17.64 -4.42 -9.92
CA GLU A 19 18.84 -3.80 -9.34
C GLU A 19 18.51 -2.58 -8.47
N ASP A 20 17.42 -1.88 -8.80
CA ASP A 20 16.83 -0.79 -8.03
C ASP A 20 16.18 -1.24 -6.71
N GLY A 21 16.05 -2.55 -6.49
CA GLY A 21 15.38 -3.16 -5.34
C GLY A 21 13.86 -3.20 -5.45
N GLY A 22 13.30 -2.72 -6.56
CA GLY A 22 11.89 -2.85 -6.88
C GLY A 22 11.56 -4.22 -7.46
N PHE A 23 10.27 -4.47 -7.66
CA PHE A 23 9.75 -5.71 -8.21
C PHE A 23 8.86 -5.43 -9.41
N PRO A 24 9.04 -6.17 -10.52
CA PRO A 24 8.16 -6.12 -11.68
C PRO A 24 6.90 -6.96 -11.44
N THR A 25 5.93 -6.84 -12.35
CA THR A 25 4.69 -7.63 -12.30
C THR A 25 4.89 -9.11 -12.65
N TYR A 26 5.71 -9.44 -13.66
CA TYR A 26 5.81 -10.82 -14.16
C TYR A 26 7.25 -11.34 -14.24
N LEU A 27 8.09 -10.67 -15.03
CA LEU A 27 9.40 -11.19 -15.42
C LEU A 27 10.50 -10.33 -14.83
N ARG A 28 11.60 -10.99 -14.42
CA ARG A 28 12.82 -10.31 -14.01
C ARG A 28 13.34 -9.45 -15.18
N GLY A 29 13.74 -8.22 -14.88
CA GLY A 29 14.31 -7.28 -15.86
C GLY A 29 13.28 -6.34 -16.47
N GLU A 30 11.98 -6.60 -16.26
CA GLU A 30 10.93 -5.63 -16.53
C GLU A 30 10.97 -4.48 -15.51
N PRO A 31 10.35 -3.32 -15.83
CA PRO A 31 10.28 -2.19 -14.91
C PRO A 31 9.64 -2.54 -13.57
N SER A 32 10.23 -2.03 -12.49
CA SER A 32 9.70 -2.16 -11.14
C SER A 32 8.45 -1.32 -10.92
N GLU A 33 7.47 -1.86 -10.19
CA GLU A 33 6.23 -1.18 -9.84
C GLU A 33 6.09 -0.98 -8.32
N PRO A 34 5.55 0.16 -7.84
CA PRO A 34 5.38 0.41 -6.39
C PRO A 34 4.51 -0.63 -5.70
N VAL A 35 3.39 -0.99 -6.32
CA VAL A 35 2.43 -1.96 -5.74
C VAL A 35 3.06 -3.36 -5.64
N MET A 36 3.78 -3.80 -6.68
CA MET A 36 4.44 -5.11 -6.68
C MET A 36 5.59 -5.15 -5.69
N THR A 37 6.38 -4.08 -5.62
CA THR A 37 7.44 -3.93 -4.62
C THR A 37 6.88 -4.00 -3.19
N ALA A 38 5.79 -3.29 -2.92
CA ALA A 38 5.14 -3.33 -1.61
C ALA A 38 4.62 -4.73 -1.25
N ASN A 39 4.00 -5.43 -2.20
CA ASN A 39 3.55 -6.82 -1.98
C ASN A 39 4.74 -7.76 -1.68
N ALA A 40 5.86 -7.60 -2.39
CA ALA A 40 7.05 -8.40 -2.16
C ALA A 40 7.68 -8.12 -0.79
N VAL A 41 7.74 -6.85 -0.38
CA VAL A 41 8.16 -6.46 0.98
C VAL A 41 7.30 -7.16 2.02
N LEU A 42 5.97 -7.11 1.90
CA LEU A 42 5.06 -7.76 2.86
C LEU A 42 5.27 -9.28 2.93
N ALA A 43 5.58 -9.92 1.81
CA ALA A 43 5.85 -11.36 1.76
C ALA A 43 7.22 -11.75 2.36
N LEU A 44 8.22 -10.88 2.28
CA LEU A 44 9.60 -11.11 2.72
C LEU A 44 9.89 -10.58 4.14
N ALA A 45 9.10 -9.60 4.61
CA ALA A 45 9.24 -8.97 5.92
C ALA A 45 9.25 -9.93 7.13
N PRO A 46 8.60 -11.12 7.09
CA PRO A 46 8.70 -12.08 8.20
C PRO A 46 10.10 -12.68 8.42
N ASP A 47 11.01 -12.61 7.44
CA ASP A 47 12.41 -13.05 7.58
C ASP A 47 13.40 -11.87 7.35
N PRO A 48 13.34 -10.79 8.16
CA PRO A 48 14.00 -9.54 7.83
C PRO A 48 15.52 -9.66 7.80
N HIS A 49 16.12 -10.50 8.65
CA HIS A 49 17.57 -10.74 8.65
C HIS A 49 18.06 -11.41 7.36
N ARG A 50 17.26 -12.31 6.78
CA ARG A 50 17.63 -13.02 5.55
C ARG A 50 17.60 -12.09 4.34
N TYR A 51 16.66 -11.14 4.32
CA TYR A 51 16.42 -10.26 3.17
C TYR A 51 16.80 -8.81 3.46
N ALA A 52 17.60 -8.52 4.50
CA ALA A 52 17.85 -7.17 5.00
C ALA A 52 18.28 -6.18 3.92
N ALA A 53 19.30 -6.54 3.12
CA ALA A 53 19.79 -5.68 2.04
C ALA A 53 18.74 -5.43 0.95
N LEU A 54 17.95 -6.44 0.60
CA LEU A 54 16.88 -6.32 -0.39
C LEU A 54 15.73 -5.46 0.13
N LEU A 55 15.30 -5.69 1.37
CA LEU A 55 14.25 -4.91 2.04
C LEU A 55 14.66 -3.44 2.18
N HIS A 56 15.93 -3.16 2.46
CA HIS A 56 16.46 -1.80 2.49
C HIS A 56 16.36 -1.12 1.11
N ARG A 57 16.81 -1.78 0.02
CA ARG A 57 16.68 -1.22 -1.33
C ARG A 57 15.22 -1.05 -1.75
N ALA A 58 14.36 -2.00 -1.43
CA ALA A 58 12.92 -1.91 -1.69
C ALA A 58 12.28 -0.72 -0.94
N ALA A 59 12.72 -0.43 0.29
CA ALA A 59 12.31 0.77 1.01
C ALA A 59 12.69 2.05 0.24
N LEU A 60 13.94 2.12 -0.23
CA LEU A 60 14.43 3.27 -1.01
C LEU A 60 13.67 3.45 -2.31
N PHE A 61 13.39 2.35 -3.02
CA PHE A 61 12.57 2.35 -4.23
C PHE A 61 11.17 2.94 -3.95
N LEU A 62 10.47 2.42 -2.95
CA LEU A 62 9.14 2.93 -2.59
C LEU A 62 9.20 4.41 -2.20
N LEU A 63 10.18 4.83 -1.40
CA LEU A 63 10.34 6.23 -1.02
C LEU A 63 10.61 7.15 -2.22
N HIS A 64 11.32 6.65 -3.24
CA HIS A 64 11.59 7.40 -4.47
C HIS A 64 10.38 7.44 -5.41
N ALA A 65 9.59 6.38 -5.45
CA ALA A 65 8.42 6.27 -6.32
C ALA A 65 7.20 7.09 -5.87
N GLN A 66 7.18 7.55 -4.61
CA GLN A 66 6.10 8.39 -4.11
C GLN A 66 6.08 9.75 -4.83
N GLN A 67 4.91 10.12 -5.34
CA GLN A 67 4.69 11.40 -6.01
C GLN A 67 4.67 12.57 -5.01
N PRO A 68 4.89 13.82 -5.46
CA PRO A 68 4.90 14.99 -4.57
C PRO A 68 3.61 15.19 -3.77
N ASP A 69 2.46 14.81 -4.33
CA ASP A 69 1.15 14.86 -3.66
C ASP A 69 0.93 13.73 -2.64
N GLY A 70 1.86 12.78 -2.55
CA GLY A 70 1.80 11.63 -1.65
C GLY A 70 1.29 10.33 -2.29
N THR A 71 0.84 10.36 -3.54
CA THR A 71 0.32 9.19 -4.26
C THR A 71 1.41 8.30 -4.84
N PHE A 72 1.00 7.20 -5.46
CA PHE A 72 1.86 6.24 -6.15
C PHE A 72 1.21 5.85 -7.48
N GLU A 73 2.02 5.34 -8.42
CA GLU A 73 1.50 4.60 -9.57
C GLU A 73 0.63 3.41 -9.08
N ARG A 74 -0.48 3.14 -9.76
CA ARG A 74 -1.60 2.31 -9.25
C ARG A 74 -1.54 0.85 -9.71
N SER A 75 -0.61 0.50 -10.59
CA SER A 75 -0.55 -0.77 -11.29
C SER A 75 -1.89 -1.02 -12.00
N TRP A 76 -2.47 -2.20 -11.84
CA TRP A 76 -3.74 -2.61 -12.44
C TRP A 76 -4.99 -1.99 -11.82
N SER A 77 -4.88 -1.21 -10.75
CA SER A 77 -6.04 -0.66 -10.03
C SER A 77 -6.41 0.74 -10.53
N LEU A 78 -7.71 1.00 -10.63
CA LEU A 78 -8.23 2.35 -10.87
C LEU A 78 -8.13 3.23 -9.61
N THR A 79 -8.09 2.65 -8.42
CA THR A 79 -8.15 3.42 -7.16
C THR A 79 -6.78 3.77 -6.58
N GLN A 80 -6.55 5.04 -6.28
CA GLN A 80 -5.35 5.53 -5.60
C GLN A 80 -5.21 4.96 -4.18
N ALA A 81 -6.33 4.73 -3.51
CA ALA A 81 -6.35 4.16 -2.17
C ALA A 81 -5.78 2.73 -2.13
N HIS A 82 -5.90 1.95 -3.21
CA HIS A 82 -5.28 0.62 -3.30
C HIS A 82 -3.76 0.70 -3.23
N ALA A 83 -3.14 1.57 -4.04
CA ALA A 83 -1.70 1.73 -4.07
C ALA A 83 -1.17 2.23 -2.72
N LEU A 84 -1.82 3.25 -2.15
CA LEU A 84 -1.49 3.79 -0.83
C LEU A 84 -1.55 2.71 0.25
N ARG A 85 -2.63 1.92 0.31
CA ARG A 85 -2.77 0.85 1.30
C ARG A 85 -1.60 -0.14 1.23
N ARG A 86 -1.18 -0.51 0.03
CA ARG A 86 -0.07 -1.47 -0.15
C ARG A 86 1.25 -0.86 0.28
N THR A 87 1.57 0.34 -0.21
CA THR A 87 2.87 0.98 0.04
C THR A 87 3.02 1.41 1.49
N THR A 88 2.00 1.96 2.14
CA THR A 88 2.09 2.35 3.56
C THR A 88 2.22 1.15 4.50
N ALA A 89 1.56 0.03 4.19
CA ALA A 89 1.72 -1.21 4.94
C ALA A 89 3.15 -1.74 4.84
N ALA A 90 3.70 -1.79 3.63
CA ALA A 90 5.08 -2.20 3.40
C ALA A 90 6.09 -1.30 4.13
N LEU A 91 5.96 0.03 4.00
CA LEU A 91 6.84 0.99 4.67
C LEU A 91 6.74 0.90 6.20
N THR A 92 5.55 0.68 6.75
CA THR A 92 5.34 0.50 8.19
C THR A 92 6.01 -0.77 8.70
N CYS A 93 5.96 -1.88 7.95
CA CYS A 93 6.70 -3.10 8.29
C CYS A 93 8.20 -2.87 8.30
N LEU A 94 8.73 -2.11 7.34
CA LEU A 94 10.17 -1.83 7.21
C LEU A 94 10.68 -0.88 8.29
N ARG A 95 9.83 0.01 8.81
CA ARG A 95 10.20 1.01 9.83
C ARG A 95 10.83 0.38 11.07
N THR A 96 10.36 -0.80 11.51
CA THR A 96 10.83 -1.45 12.75
C THR A 96 12.26 -1.99 12.64
N THR A 97 12.73 -2.26 11.41
CA THR A 97 14.07 -2.80 11.13
C THR A 97 15.00 -1.76 10.51
N SER A 98 14.54 -0.51 10.38
CA SER A 98 15.26 0.57 9.73
C SER A 98 16.12 1.35 10.73
N ASP A 99 17.22 1.94 10.23
CA ASP A 99 17.93 2.96 11.00
C ASP A 99 17.09 4.23 11.18
N GLN A 100 17.61 5.18 11.98
CA GLN A 100 16.90 6.42 12.30
C GLN A 100 16.62 7.29 11.06
N THR A 101 17.55 7.34 10.11
CA THR A 101 17.44 8.17 8.91
C THR A 101 16.38 7.63 7.97
N LEU A 102 16.37 6.32 7.72
CA LEU A 102 15.37 5.68 6.89
C LEU A 102 13.99 5.71 7.56
N SER A 103 13.92 5.51 8.87
CA SER A 103 12.67 5.62 9.64
C SER A 103 12.04 7.01 9.51
N ALA A 104 12.84 8.08 9.63
CA ALA A 104 12.34 9.44 9.45
C ALA A 104 11.80 9.71 8.03
N ARG A 105 12.45 9.15 7.00
CA ARG A 105 11.95 9.25 5.60
C ARG A 105 10.66 8.46 5.41
N ILE A 106 10.54 7.29 6.04
CA ILE A 106 9.30 6.51 6.06
C ILE A 106 8.18 7.31 6.69
N ASP A 107 8.39 7.91 7.86
CA ASP A 107 7.37 8.69 8.54
C ASP A 107 6.90 9.91 7.71
N GLN A 108 7.82 10.56 6.99
CA GLN A 108 7.46 11.62 6.04
C GLN A 108 6.60 11.10 4.87
N ALA A 109 6.91 9.91 4.35
CA ALA A 109 6.13 9.30 3.27
C ALA A 109 4.72 8.92 3.74
N LEU A 110 4.60 8.36 4.95
CA LEU A 110 3.32 8.07 5.60
C LEU A 110 2.51 9.35 5.85
N HIS A 111 3.16 10.43 6.29
CA HIS A 111 2.51 11.73 6.48
C HIS A 111 1.91 12.28 5.18
N ARG A 112 2.66 12.24 4.06
CA ARG A 112 2.16 12.66 2.75
C ARG A 112 0.97 11.81 2.27
N ALA A 113 1.03 10.49 2.45
CA ALA A 113 -0.07 9.59 2.13
C ALA A 113 -1.35 9.93 2.92
N GLY A 114 -1.21 10.23 4.22
CA GLY A 114 -2.32 10.68 5.06
C GLY A 114 -2.88 12.04 4.64
N GLY A 115 -2.01 12.97 4.25
CA GLY A 115 -2.40 14.28 3.71
C GLY A 115 -3.21 14.17 2.42
N TYR A 116 -2.78 13.31 1.49
CA TYR A 116 -3.54 13.02 0.27
C TYR A 116 -4.94 12.49 0.59
N LEU A 117 -5.04 11.46 1.45
CA LEU A 117 -6.35 10.88 1.81
C LEU A 117 -7.23 11.90 2.53
N GLN A 118 -6.68 12.76 3.38
CA GLN A 118 -7.45 13.82 4.00
C GLN A 118 -8.02 14.80 2.96
N HIS A 119 -7.26 15.12 1.91
CA HIS A 119 -7.71 15.99 0.83
C HIS A 119 -8.71 15.29 -0.11
N ALA A 120 -8.54 14.00 -0.35
CA ALA A 120 -9.34 13.22 -1.30
C ALA A 120 -10.69 12.74 -0.74
N GLN A 121 -10.93 12.86 0.57
CA GLN A 121 -12.19 12.46 1.18
C GLN A 121 -13.35 13.35 0.70
N ASN A 122 -14.43 12.72 0.26
CA ASN A 122 -15.65 13.41 -0.15
C ASN A 122 -16.49 13.86 1.06
N THR A 123 -17.44 14.77 0.82
CA THR A 123 -18.33 15.30 1.87
C THR A 123 -19.25 14.25 2.50
N ASP A 124 -19.48 13.12 1.81
CA ASP A 124 -20.21 11.96 2.33
C ASP A 124 -19.34 11.04 3.22
N GLY A 125 -18.07 11.38 3.40
CA GLY A 125 -17.09 10.61 4.17
C GLY A 125 -16.39 9.50 3.40
N GLY A 126 -16.85 9.19 2.18
CA GLY A 126 -16.28 8.16 1.33
C GLY A 126 -15.13 8.65 0.47
N PHE A 127 -14.59 7.72 -0.33
CA PHE A 127 -13.51 7.94 -1.28
C PHE A 127 -13.88 7.34 -2.63
N GLY A 128 -13.54 8.03 -3.71
CA GLY A 128 -13.60 7.49 -5.07
C GLY A 128 -12.29 6.88 -5.54
N HIS A 129 -12.23 6.45 -6.80
CA HIS A 129 -11.01 5.95 -7.41
C HIS A 129 -9.87 6.99 -7.34
N GLN A 130 -10.17 8.25 -7.60
CA GLN A 130 -9.27 9.39 -7.46
C GLN A 130 -9.95 10.53 -6.70
N ALA A 131 -9.16 11.53 -6.27
CA ALA A 131 -9.71 12.73 -5.64
C ALA A 131 -10.72 13.41 -6.60
N GLY A 132 -11.91 13.72 -6.09
CA GLY A 132 -13.00 14.31 -6.86
C GLY A 132 -13.94 13.30 -7.55
N ASP A 133 -13.57 12.02 -7.62
CA ASP A 133 -14.51 10.98 -8.09
C ASP A 133 -15.57 10.70 -7.03
N ALA A 134 -16.77 10.30 -7.49
CA ALA A 134 -17.83 9.85 -6.58
C ALA A 134 -17.35 8.69 -5.69
N SER A 135 -17.78 8.71 -4.42
CA SER A 135 -17.42 7.71 -3.41
C SER A 135 -17.89 6.32 -3.80
N ASP A 136 -17.08 5.31 -3.50
CA ASP A 136 -17.43 3.91 -3.61
C ASP A 136 -16.89 3.10 -2.42
N VAL A 137 -17.53 1.96 -2.15
CA VAL A 137 -17.18 1.10 -1.01
C VAL A 137 -15.74 0.59 -1.08
N THR A 138 -15.23 0.14 -2.23
CA THR A 138 -13.91 -0.48 -2.35
C THR A 138 -12.79 0.52 -2.08
N SER A 139 -12.86 1.70 -2.70
CA SER A 139 -11.92 2.80 -2.48
C SER A 139 -11.95 3.27 -1.03
N THR A 140 -13.15 3.39 -0.44
CA THR A 140 -13.30 3.77 0.97
C THR A 140 -12.71 2.71 1.91
N ALA A 141 -12.90 1.42 1.62
CA ALA A 141 -12.32 0.33 2.40
C ALA A 141 -10.78 0.31 2.32
N HIS A 142 -10.22 0.61 1.14
CA HIS A 142 -8.78 0.77 0.98
C HIS A 142 -8.20 1.97 1.73
N ALA A 143 -8.89 3.12 1.69
CA ALA A 143 -8.52 4.29 2.48
C ALA A 143 -8.55 3.97 3.98
N LEU A 144 -9.63 3.34 4.46
CA LEU A 144 -9.76 2.93 5.86
C LEU A 144 -8.67 1.93 6.29
N SER A 145 -8.31 0.98 5.42
CA SER A 145 -7.19 0.06 5.70
C SER A 145 -5.86 0.81 5.88
N THR A 146 -5.68 1.91 5.15
CA THR A 146 -4.50 2.78 5.27
C THR A 146 -4.49 3.50 6.62
N ALA A 147 -5.65 3.88 7.17
CA ALA A 147 -5.78 4.56 8.47
C ALA A 147 -5.08 3.80 9.62
N ALA A 148 -5.12 2.46 9.59
CA ALA A 148 -4.45 1.62 10.58
C ALA A 148 -2.92 1.84 10.60
N THR A 149 -2.31 2.10 9.44
CA THR A 149 -0.86 2.40 9.32
C THR A 149 -0.52 3.85 9.66
N LEU A 150 -1.52 4.74 9.59
CA LEU A 150 -1.38 6.19 9.77
C LEU A 150 -1.78 6.68 11.17
N ASN A 151 -1.97 5.75 12.12
CA ASN A 151 -2.41 6.06 13.48
C ASN A 151 -3.77 6.80 13.54
N GLN A 152 -4.75 6.30 12.78
CA GLN A 152 -6.16 6.73 12.85
C GLN A 152 -6.37 8.24 12.61
N PRO A 153 -6.06 8.75 11.41
CA PRO A 153 -6.23 10.16 11.07
C PRO A 153 -7.68 10.63 11.20
N PRO A 154 -7.93 11.96 11.30
CA PRO A 154 -9.26 12.51 11.62
C PRO A 154 -10.40 12.10 10.67
N TRP A 155 -10.09 11.82 9.40
CA TRP A 155 -11.05 11.39 8.38
C TRP A 155 -11.61 9.98 8.59
N THR A 156 -10.98 9.16 9.45
CA THR A 156 -11.31 7.73 9.65
C THR A 156 -12.77 7.52 10.06
N ALA A 157 -13.28 8.33 10.99
CA ALA A 157 -14.64 8.14 11.52
C ALA A 157 -15.72 8.30 10.44
N GLN A 158 -15.55 9.25 9.53
CA GLN A 158 -16.46 9.49 8.42
C GLN A 158 -16.39 8.37 7.38
N ALA A 159 -15.20 7.83 7.11
CA ALA A 159 -15.04 6.67 6.23
C ALA A 159 -15.72 5.41 6.80
N ILE A 160 -15.63 5.19 8.11
CA ILE A 160 -16.36 4.11 8.80
C ILE A 160 -17.87 4.32 8.66
N ALA A 161 -18.36 5.54 8.92
CA ALA A 161 -19.78 5.87 8.79
C ALA A 161 -20.29 5.65 7.37
N TYR A 162 -19.53 6.06 6.34
CA TYR A 162 -19.85 5.80 4.95
C TYR A 162 -19.99 4.30 4.66
N LEU A 163 -19.05 3.46 5.11
CA LEU A 163 -19.16 2.02 4.91
C LEU A 163 -20.39 1.45 5.63
N LEU A 164 -20.63 1.83 6.88
CA LEU A 164 -21.79 1.34 7.64
C LEU A 164 -23.13 1.70 6.99
N THR A 165 -23.26 2.87 6.35
CA THR A 165 -24.49 3.25 5.63
C THR A 165 -24.68 2.52 4.30
N HIS A 166 -23.60 1.97 3.73
CA HIS A 166 -23.63 1.20 2.48
C HIS A 166 -23.64 -0.32 2.70
N GLN A 167 -23.63 -0.79 3.96
CA GLN A 167 -23.80 -2.19 4.28
C GLN A 167 -25.25 -2.62 4.04
N ARG A 168 -25.44 -3.70 3.29
CA ARG A 168 -26.75 -4.32 3.05
C ARG A 168 -27.21 -5.11 4.29
N PRO A 169 -28.51 -5.42 4.41
CA PRO A 169 -29.03 -6.23 5.53
C PRO A 169 -28.40 -7.62 5.68
N ASP A 170 -27.84 -8.19 4.61
CA ASP A 170 -27.11 -9.45 4.61
C ASP A 170 -25.64 -9.32 5.07
N GLY A 171 -25.22 -8.11 5.45
CA GLY A 171 -23.84 -7.77 5.82
C GLY A 171 -22.92 -7.51 4.63
N GLY A 172 -23.38 -7.71 3.39
CA GLY A 172 -22.61 -7.52 2.17
C GLY A 172 -22.54 -6.07 1.71
N PHE A 173 -21.73 -5.83 0.68
CA PHE A 173 -21.53 -4.52 0.08
C PHE A 173 -21.63 -4.59 -1.45
N VAL A 174 -21.93 -3.46 -2.09
CA VAL A 174 -21.88 -3.30 -3.54
C VAL A 174 -20.94 -2.14 -3.85
N SER A 175 -20.06 -2.34 -4.82
CA SER A 175 -19.14 -1.31 -5.29
C SER A 175 -18.97 -1.41 -6.80
N ARG A 176 -18.52 -0.32 -7.42
CA ARG A 176 -18.10 -0.35 -8.82
C ARG A 176 -16.78 -1.14 -8.95
N PRO A 177 -16.52 -1.77 -10.11
CA PRO A 177 -15.25 -2.42 -10.36
C PRO A 177 -14.07 -1.44 -10.25
N GLU A 178 -12.98 -1.88 -9.61
CA GLU A 178 -11.74 -1.12 -9.48
C GLU A 178 -10.66 -1.57 -10.49
N GLN A 179 -11.02 -2.46 -11.41
CA GLN A 179 -10.18 -2.95 -12.50
C GLN A 179 -10.92 -2.70 -13.83
N THR A 180 -10.16 -2.39 -14.87
CA THR A 180 -10.65 -2.28 -16.26
C THR A 180 -10.79 -3.63 -16.92
#